data_AF-A0A820QX66-F1
#
_entry.id   AF-A0A820QX66-F1
#
_cell.length_a   1.000
_cell.length_b   1.000
_cell.length_c   1.000
_cell.angle_alpha   90.00
_cell.angle_beta   90.00
_cell.angle_gamma   90.00
#
_symmetry.space_group_name_H-M   'P 1'
#
loop_
_entity.id
_entity.type
_entity.pdbx_description
1 polymer ?
#
loop_
_entity_poly.entity_id
_entity_poly.type
_entity_poly.pdbx_seq_one_letter_code
_entity_poly.pdbx_strand_id
1 'polypeptide(L)' 'MQEPPGPIDEKLLDQISGSLIGLALGDALGAHVEFRPHEYLFANPVKDLEGGGTWGLKKGQ' A
#
# COMPACT_ATOMS: atom_id res chain seq x y z
N MET A 1 18.63 -30.79 17.95
CA MET A 1 18.76 -29.38 17.51
C MET A 1 18.41 -29.35 16.04
N GLN A 2 17.45 -28.53 15.62
CA GLN A 2 17.22 -28.31 14.19
C GLN A 2 18.41 -27.53 13.64
N GLU A 3 18.89 -27.93 12.46
CA GLU A 3 19.92 -27.15 11.78
C GLU A 3 19.37 -25.76 11.46
N PRO A 4 20.22 -24.73 11.51
CA PRO A 4 19.80 -23.39 11.12
C PRO A 4 19.25 -23.44 9.69
N PRO A 5 18.18 -22.69 9.39
CA PRO A 5 17.71 -22.57 8.02
C PRO A 5 18.88 -22.19 7.13
N GLY A 6 18.91 -22.79 5.93
CA GLY A 6 19.90 -22.44 4.91
C GLY A 6 19.86 -20.95 4.56
N PRO A 7 20.80 -20.48 3.74
CA PRO A 7 20.84 -19.09 3.32
C PRO A 7 19.48 -18.65 2.76
N ILE A 8 19.04 -17.47 3.17
CA ILE A 8 17.79 -16.89 2.66
C ILE A 8 17.98 -16.55 1.18
N ASP A 9 16.99 -16.91 0.36
CA ASP A 9 16.90 -16.37 -1.00
C ASP A 9 16.48 -14.91 -0.90
N GLU A 10 17.46 -14.01 -1.01
CA GLU A 10 17.26 -12.55 -0.93
C GLU A 10 16.23 -12.03 -1.95
N LYS A 11 16.14 -12.67 -3.13
CA LYS A 11 15.16 -12.26 -4.14
C LYS A 11 13.75 -12.65 -3.74
N LEU A 12 13.57 -13.84 -3.17
CA LEU A 12 12.28 -14.27 -2.65
C LEU A 12 11.86 -13.40 -1.46
N LEU A 13 12.80 -13.07 -0.57
CA LEU A 13 12.54 -12.19 0.56
C LEU A 13 12.08 -10.80 0.09
N ASP A 14 12.80 -10.20 -0.87
CA ASP A 14 12.44 -8.90 -1.44
C ASP A 14 11.03 -8.91 -2.06
N GLN A 15 10.66 -9.97 -2.78
CA GLN A 15 9.32 -10.13 -3.33
C GLN A 15 8.23 -10.22 -2.26
N ILE A 16 8.48 -11.00 -1.21
CA ILE A 16 7.53 -11.15 -0.10
C ILE A 16 7.37 -9.81 0.62
N SER A 17 8.48 -9.15 0.99
CA SER A 17 8.46 -7.85 1.64
C SER A 17 7.79 -6.79 0.76
N GLY A 18 8.15 -6.72 -0.52
CA GLY A 18 7.55 -5.82 -1.50
C GLY A 18 6.05 -6.04 -1.67
N SER A 19 5.56 -7.28 -1.59
CA SER A 19 4.13 -7.57 -1.67
C SER A 19 3.35 -7.03 -0.46
N LEU A 20 3.90 -7.20 0.75
CA LEU A 20 3.26 -6.74 1.98
C LEU A 20 3.27 -5.22 2.09
N ILE A 21 4.40 -4.60 1.74
CA ILE A 21 4.54 -3.14 1.71
C ILE A 21 3.66 -2.55 0.59
N GLY A 22 3.66 -3.17 -0.59
CA GLY A 22 2.85 -2.75 -1.73
C GLY A 22 1.35 -2.81 -1.43
N LEU A 23 0.89 -3.82 -0.68
CA LEU A 23 -0.48 -3.91 -0.20
C LEU A 23 -0.83 -2.71 0.70
N ALA A 24 -0.01 -2.42 1.71
CA ALA A 24 -0.24 -1.30 2.62
C ALA A 24 -0.19 0.05 1.90
N LEU A 25 0.72 0.22 0.95
CA LEU A 25 0.79 1.43 0.11
C LEU A 25 -0.45 1.56 -0.78
N GLY A 26 -0.94 0.48 -1.38
CA GLY A 26 -2.14 0.49 -2.21
C GLY A 26 -3.38 0.90 -1.42
N ASP A 27 -3.52 0.40 -0.19
CA ASP A 27 -4.60 0.76 0.74
C ASP A 27 -4.57 2.26 1.09
N ALA A 28 -3.45 2.74 1.62
CA ALA A 28 -3.30 4.16 1.99
C ALA A 28 -3.45 5.12 0.80
N LEU A 29 -3.04 4.71 -0.40
CA LEU A 29 -3.20 5.49 -1.62
C LEU A 29 -4.67 5.58 -2.05
N GLY A 30 -5.45 4.51 -1.89
CA GLY A 30 -6.86 4.45 -2.27
C GLY A 30 -7.83 5.03 -1.23
N ALA A 31 -7.48 4.97 0.06
CA ALA A 31 -8.41 5.27 1.15
C ALA A 31 -8.99 6.70 1.12
N HIS A 32 -8.21 7.70 0.73
CA HIS A 32 -8.69 9.10 0.69
C HIS A 32 -9.72 9.37 -0.42
N VAL A 33 -9.79 8.50 -1.45
CA VAL A 33 -10.77 8.56 -2.54
C VAL A 33 -11.84 7.46 -2.44
N GLU A 34 -11.88 6.72 -1.34
CA GLU A 34 -12.88 5.68 -1.11
C GLU A 34 -14.30 6.25 -1.23
N PHE A 35 -15.19 5.50 -1.90
CA PHE A 35 -16.58 5.88 -2.21
C PHE A 35 -16.77 7.11 -3.12
N ARG A 36 -15.71 7.63 -3.75
CA ARG A 36 -15.84 8.64 -4.81
C ARG A 36 -16.31 8.00 -6.12
N PRO A 37 -17.14 8.69 -6.91
CA PRO A 37 -17.52 8.21 -8.24
C PRO A 37 -16.29 8.18 -9.16
N HIS A 38 -16.27 7.29 -10.15
CA HIS A 38 -15.12 7.13 -11.02
C HIS A 38 -14.78 8.44 -11.78
N GLU A 39 -15.80 9.22 -12.14
CA GLU A 39 -15.67 10.53 -12.80
C GLU A 39 -14.85 11.54 -11.99
N TYR A 40 -14.90 11.45 -10.65
CA TYR A 40 -14.13 12.30 -9.75
C TYR A 40 -12.62 12.13 -9.95
N LEU A 41 -12.17 10.90 -10.25
CA LEU A 41 -10.74 10.57 -10.38
C LEU A 41 -10.10 11.13 -11.65
N PHE A 42 -10.89 11.46 -12.68
CA PHE A 42 -10.38 12.16 -13.85
C PHE A 42 -10.03 13.61 -13.55
N ALA A 43 -10.88 14.28 -12.75
CA ALA A 43 -10.64 15.66 -12.32
C ALA A 43 -9.61 15.72 -11.18
N ASN A 44 -9.55 14.70 -10.33
CA ASN A 44 -8.70 14.63 -9.14
C ASN A 44 -7.91 13.32 -9.12
N PRO A 45 -6.94 13.15 -10.04
CA PRO A 45 -6.14 11.94 -10.09
C PRO A 45 -5.26 11.83 -8.84
N VAL A 46 -5.18 10.62 -8.29
CA VAL A 46 -4.31 10.29 -7.16
C VAL A 46 -2.85 10.29 -7.62
N LYS A 47 -2.02 11.15 -7.02
CA LYS A 47 -0.61 11.32 -7.41
C LYS A 47 0.38 11.07 -6.28
N ASP A 48 -0.08 11.09 -5.04
CA ASP A 48 0.72 10.90 -3.84
C ASP A 48 -0.17 10.31 -2.74
N LEU A 49 0.45 9.89 -1.65
CA LEU A 49 -0.25 9.60 -0.42
C LEU A 49 -0.86 10.91 0.12
N GLU A 50 -2.18 10.88 0.31
CA GLU A 50 -2.96 12.00 0.83
C GLU A 50 -3.76 11.55 2.05
N GLY A 51 -4.06 12.47 2.96
CA GLY A 51 -4.95 12.21 4.09
C GLY A 51 -6.41 12.55 3.75
N GLY A 52 -7.28 12.47 4.75
CA GLY A 52 -8.70 12.81 4.62
C GLY A 52 -9.54 11.59 4.24
N GLY A 53 -10.34 11.72 3.18
CA GLY A 53 -11.31 10.71 2.78
C GLY A 53 -12.45 10.51 3.77
N THR A 54 -13.15 9.38 3.60
CA THR A 54 -14.33 9.00 4.39
C THR A 54 -14.06 8.92 5.89
N TRP A 55 -12.85 8.54 6.26
CA TRP A 55 -12.46 8.27 7.64
C TRP A 55 -11.59 9.36 8.27
N GLY A 56 -11.26 10.43 7.54
CA GLY A 56 -10.41 11.51 8.05
C GLY A 56 -8.98 11.07 8.38
N LEU A 57 -8.40 10.20 7.55
CA LEU A 57 -7.09 9.58 7.78
C LEU A 57 -5.94 10.59 7.70
N LYS A 58 -4.81 10.25 8.33
CA LYS A 58 -3.55 10.97 8.11
C LYS A 58 -2.89 10.48 6.82
N LYS A 59 -1.98 11.29 6.26
CA LYS A 59 -1.20 10.89 5.09
C LYS A 59 -0.42 9.60 5.38
N GLY A 60 -0.64 8.57 4.56
CA GLY A 60 0.03 7.26 4.66
C GLY A 60 -0.57 6.31 5.71
N GLN A 61 -1.76 6.62 6.21
CA GLN A 61 -2.52 5.78 7.14
C GLN A 61 -3.63 5.03 6.41
#